data_AF-A0A7S1T0H6-F1
#
_entry.id   AF-A0A7S1T0H6-F1
#
_cell.length_a   1.000
_cell.length_b   1.000
_cell.length_c   1.000
_cell.angle_alpha   90.00
_cell.angle_beta   90.00
_cell.angle_gamma   90.00
#
_symmetry.space_group_name_H-M   'P 1'
#
loop_
_entity.id
_entity.type
_entity.pdbx_description
1 polymer ?
#
loop_
_entity_poly.entity_id
_entity_poly.type
_entity_poly.pdbx_seq_one_letter_code
_entity_poly.pdbx_strand_id
1 'polypeptide(L)'
;AEESEPGTDVFEEEEEKEPVNIFLVQEFCNNGSLQNLLEKNMALGVQSLKVYSVVNALEYAIHIAKGLEYLHLASPMIIHRDLKPDNVLLHVENGKTIAKLADFGLSAKLKSQFKSLSRDSSIKKDQATRSLTRYRSKKQTFVERTESDLLKNAFKLTGETGSKMYMAPEVSRRESYNEKIDIYSLGVILYELFMGYPILCTISHSGQPQEVENYAKRVASGYRVKIPARWPPEVGDVISKMWAQSPEERPSASEAIKLLTGLQPVAEEWHKKATGCWNCFC
;
A
#
# COMPACT_ATOMS: atom_id res chain seq x y z
N ALA A 1 -18.25 -63.67 -50.93
CA ALA A 1 -17.30 -63.52 -49.83
C ALA A 1 -16.49 -62.28 -50.14
N GLU A 2 -16.94 -61.14 -49.64
CA GLU A 2 -16.21 -59.88 -49.64
C GLU A 2 -16.28 -59.41 -48.19
N GLU A 3 -15.12 -59.40 -47.52
CA GLU A 3 -14.96 -58.91 -46.16
C GLU A 3 -14.69 -57.40 -46.18
N SER A 4 -15.27 -56.73 -45.19
CA SER A 4 -15.25 -55.30 -44.90
C SER A 4 -13.87 -54.78 -44.46
N GLU A 5 -13.43 -53.63 -44.98
CA GLU A 5 -12.37 -52.83 -44.36
C GLU A 5 -12.91 -52.05 -43.15
N PRO A 6 -12.23 -52.07 -41.99
CA PRO A 6 -12.59 -51.24 -40.84
C PRO A 6 -11.94 -49.85 -40.93
N GLY A 7 -12.76 -48.82 -40.69
CA GLY A 7 -12.32 -47.44 -40.56
C GLY A 7 -11.40 -47.23 -39.35
N THR A 8 -10.28 -46.55 -39.58
CA THR A 8 -9.40 -46.04 -38.54
C THR A 8 -9.92 -44.68 -38.10
N ASP A 9 -10.60 -44.64 -36.95
CA ASP A 9 -10.81 -43.41 -36.19
C ASP A 9 -9.44 -42.91 -35.71
N VAL A 10 -8.99 -41.80 -36.29
CA VAL A 10 -7.81 -41.06 -35.82
C VAL A 10 -8.21 -40.29 -34.58
N PHE A 11 -7.86 -40.82 -33.41
CA PHE A 11 -7.90 -40.07 -32.16
C PHE A 11 -6.72 -39.09 -32.16
N GLU A 12 -6.97 -37.81 -32.41
CA GLU A 12 -6.03 -36.74 -32.07
C GLU A 12 -5.97 -36.67 -30.53
N GLU A 13 -4.86 -37.14 -29.94
CA GLU A 13 -4.56 -36.90 -28.53
C GLU A 13 -4.36 -35.40 -28.32
N GLU A 14 -5.32 -34.74 -27.68
CA GLU A 14 -5.10 -33.41 -27.12
C GLU A 14 -4.09 -33.54 -25.96
N GLU A 15 -2.82 -33.22 -26.23
CA GLU A 15 -1.80 -33.07 -25.18
C GLU A 15 -2.28 -32.03 -24.15
N GLU A 16 -2.65 -32.48 -22.95
CA GLU A 16 -2.86 -31.62 -21.79
C GLU A 16 -1.55 -30.88 -21.48
N LYS A 17 -1.43 -29.64 -21.97
CA LYS A 17 -0.28 -28.78 -21.68
C LYS A 17 -0.19 -28.56 -20.17
N GLU A 18 0.91 -29.03 -19.58
CA GLU A 18 1.20 -28.78 -18.17
C GLU A 18 1.18 -27.26 -17.88
N PRO A 19 0.64 -26.85 -16.72
CA PRO A 19 0.56 -25.43 -16.37
C PRO A 19 1.97 -24.84 -16.26
N VAL A 20 2.26 -23.83 -17.08
CA VAL A 20 3.51 -23.08 -17.01
C VAL A 20 3.52 -22.25 -15.74
N ASN A 21 4.38 -22.62 -14.79
CA ASN A 21 4.62 -21.84 -13.58
C ASN A 21 5.62 -20.71 -13.88
N ILE A 22 5.19 -19.46 -13.67
CA ILE A 22 6.04 -18.28 -13.84
C ILE A 22 6.51 -17.81 -12.46
N PHE A 23 7.83 -17.71 -12.28
CA PHE A 23 8.46 -17.21 -11.05
C PHE A 23 9.14 -15.87 -11.33
N LEU A 24 8.97 -14.91 -10.41
CA LEU A 24 9.72 -13.66 -10.39
C LEU A 24 10.70 -13.70 -9.23
N VAL A 25 12.00 -13.66 -9.53
CA VAL A 25 13.06 -13.63 -8.52
C VAL A 25 13.54 -12.19 -8.37
N GLN A 26 13.48 -11.66 -7.15
CA GLN A 26 13.86 -10.29 -6.82
C GLN A 26 14.78 -10.28 -5.59
N GLU A 27 15.39 -9.13 -5.31
CA GLU A 27 16.14 -8.95 -4.08
C GLU A 27 15.27 -9.15 -2.84
N PHE A 28 15.85 -9.72 -1.79
CA PHE A 28 15.15 -9.95 -0.53
C PHE A 28 15.27 -8.74 0.41
N CYS A 29 14.13 -8.15 0.76
CA CYS A 29 14.02 -7.09 1.77
C CYS A 29 13.75 -7.71 3.15
N ASN A 30 14.77 -7.69 4.02
CA ASN A 30 14.81 -8.47 5.26
C ASN A 30 14.00 -7.89 6.44
N ASN A 31 13.32 -6.75 6.28
CA ASN A 31 12.59 -6.09 7.37
C ASN A 31 11.08 -5.91 7.10
N GLY A 32 10.54 -6.68 6.15
CA GLY A 32 9.11 -6.67 5.82
C GLY A 32 8.68 -5.41 5.06
N SER A 33 7.38 -5.12 5.04
CA SER A 33 6.85 -3.92 4.40
C SER A 33 6.72 -2.75 5.38
N LEU A 34 6.55 -1.55 4.83
CA LEU A 34 6.25 -0.35 5.61
C LEU A 34 4.90 -0.48 6.34
N GLN A 35 3.95 -1.24 5.77
CA GLN A 35 2.70 -1.60 6.45
C GLN A 35 3.00 -2.35 7.76
N ASN A 36 3.86 -3.39 7.72
CA ASN A 36 4.22 -4.12 8.94
C ASN A 36 4.89 -3.22 9.99
N LEU A 37 5.64 -2.20 9.56
CA LEU A 37 6.26 -1.22 10.47
C LEU A 37 5.22 -0.35 11.18
N LEU A 38 4.23 0.15 10.44
CA LEU A 38 3.10 0.95 10.99
C LEU A 38 2.24 0.11 11.96
N GLU A 39 2.03 -1.16 11.65
CA GLU A 39 1.30 -2.11 12.50
C GLU A 39 2.01 -2.38 13.82
N LYS A 40 3.34 -2.57 13.79
CA LYS A 40 4.16 -2.71 15.00
C LYS A 40 4.05 -1.49 15.89
N ASN A 41 4.13 -0.29 15.31
CA ASN A 41 3.99 0.97 16.05
C ASN A 41 2.63 1.16 16.73
N MET A 42 1.58 0.63 16.12
CA MET A 42 0.24 0.65 16.67
C MET A 42 0.10 -0.37 17.81
N ALA A 43 0.61 -1.58 17.62
CA ALA A 43 0.54 -2.65 18.62
C ALA A 43 1.27 -2.30 19.93
N LEU A 44 2.32 -1.47 19.86
CA LEU A 44 3.05 -0.96 21.04
C LEU A 44 2.25 0.08 21.87
N GLY A 45 1.14 0.60 21.33
CA GLY A 45 0.27 1.54 22.02
C GLY A 45 0.87 2.94 22.24
N VAL A 46 0.10 3.80 22.90
CA VAL A 46 0.41 5.24 23.10
C VAL A 46 1.53 5.50 24.12
N GLN A 47 1.85 4.52 24.97
CA GLN A 47 2.80 4.69 26.08
C GLN A 47 4.23 4.24 25.77
N SER A 48 4.48 3.66 24.59
CA SER A 48 5.77 3.09 24.23
C SER A 48 6.47 3.87 23.12
N LEU A 49 7.81 3.85 23.14
CA LEU A 49 8.66 4.33 22.05
C LEU A 49 8.24 3.66 20.73
N LYS A 50 7.98 4.49 19.72
CA LYS A 50 7.77 4.01 18.34
C LYS A 50 9.02 3.27 17.86
N VAL A 51 8.84 2.28 16.98
CA VAL A 51 9.91 1.46 16.40
C VAL A 51 10.79 2.23 15.41
N TYR A 52 10.38 3.44 15.03
CA TYR A 52 11.18 4.38 14.25
C TYR A 52 11.00 5.80 14.80
N SER A 53 11.82 6.75 14.35
CA SER A 53 11.73 8.18 14.69
C SER A 53 11.12 9.01 13.55
N VAL A 54 10.74 10.26 13.81
CA VAL A 54 10.35 11.22 12.75
C VAL A 54 11.46 11.43 11.70
N VAL A 55 12.72 11.27 12.08
CA VAL A 55 13.85 11.35 11.14
C VAL A 55 13.80 10.17 10.18
N ASN A 56 13.59 8.96 10.70
CA ASN A 56 13.45 7.77 9.86
C ASN A 56 12.19 7.82 8.99
N ALA A 57 11.09 8.34 9.52
CA ALA A 57 9.86 8.59 8.76
C ALA A 57 10.15 9.41 7.50
N LEU A 58 10.89 10.52 7.67
CA LEU A 58 11.28 11.38 6.56
C LEU A 58 12.25 10.68 5.59
N GLU A 59 13.22 9.91 6.10
CA GLU A 59 14.14 9.12 5.27
C GLU A 59 13.38 8.12 4.39
N TYR A 60 12.39 7.40 4.94
CA TYR A 60 11.56 6.48 4.16
C TYR A 60 10.80 7.20 3.05
N ALA A 61 10.18 8.35 3.34
CA ALA A 61 9.49 9.15 2.34
C ALA A 61 10.44 9.65 1.23
N ILE A 62 11.66 10.06 1.57
CA ILE A 62 12.69 10.46 0.61
C ILE A 62 13.10 9.28 -0.28
N HIS A 63 13.31 8.09 0.30
CA HIS A 63 13.62 6.89 -0.48
C HIS A 63 12.50 6.52 -1.46
N ILE A 64 11.24 6.60 -1.02
CA ILE A 64 10.08 6.37 -1.89
C ILE A 64 10.04 7.40 -3.03
N ALA A 65 10.23 8.69 -2.72
CA ALA A 65 10.24 9.76 -3.72
C ALA A 65 11.34 9.57 -4.78
N LYS A 66 12.54 9.13 -4.37
CA LYS A 66 13.64 8.76 -5.28
C LYS A 66 13.29 7.57 -6.16
N GLY A 67 12.64 6.56 -5.60
CA GLY A 67 12.12 5.42 -6.36
C GLY A 67 11.10 5.86 -7.41
N LEU A 68 10.18 6.76 -7.06
CA LEU A 68 9.18 7.31 -7.99
C LEU A 68 9.83 8.15 -9.08
N GLU A 69 10.80 9.01 -8.74
CA GLU A 69 11.55 9.79 -9.72
C GLU A 69 12.21 8.89 -10.77
N TYR A 70 12.86 7.81 -10.33
CA TYR A 70 13.46 6.83 -11.23
C TYR A 70 12.43 6.21 -12.18
N LEU A 71 11.25 5.82 -11.69
CA LEU A 71 10.18 5.27 -12.53
C LEU A 71 9.59 6.31 -13.50
N HIS A 72 9.38 7.54 -13.03
CA HIS A 72 8.77 8.63 -13.79
C HIS A 72 9.70 9.17 -14.89
N LEU A 73 11.01 9.09 -14.69
CA LEU A 73 12.02 9.47 -15.69
C LEU A 73 12.37 8.35 -16.69
N ALA A 74 11.86 7.13 -16.49
CA ALA A 74 12.10 6.02 -17.41
C ALA A 74 11.54 6.31 -18.81
N SER A 75 12.09 5.64 -19.83
CA SER A 75 11.58 5.69 -21.21
C SER A 75 11.27 4.27 -21.69
N PRO A 76 9.99 3.89 -21.85
CA PRO A 76 8.79 4.70 -21.57
C PRO A 76 8.58 4.95 -20.06
N MET A 77 7.92 6.06 -19.72
CA MET A 77 7.58 6.42 -18.34
C MET A 77 6.79 5.31 -17.65
N ILE A 78 7.13 5.02 -16.40
CA ILE A 78 6.44 4.03 -15.56
C ILE A 78 5.71 4.77 -14.44
N ILE A 79 4.40 4.59 -14.35
CA ILE A 79 3.57 5.05 -13.22
C ILE A 79 3.32 3.85 -12.30
N HIS A 80 3.53 4.01 -11.00
CA HIS A 80 3.41 2.93 -10.03
C HIS A 80 1.95 2.43 -9.90
N ARG A 81 0.99 3.35 -9.79
CA ARG A 81 -0.49 3.13 -9.75
C ARG A 81 -1.08 2.44 -8.53
N ASP A 82 -0.30 1.67 -7.79
CA ASP A 82 -0.74 1.03 -6.54
C ASP A 82 0.24 1.34 -5.40
N LEU A 83 0.66 2.61 -5.26
CA LEU A 83 1.58 2.97 -4.19
C LEU A 83 0.85 2.99 -2.84
N LYS A 84 1.31 2.15 -1.92
CA LYS A 84 0.79 1.98 -0.55
C LYS A 84 1.87 1.36 0.34
N PRO A 85 1.76 1.41 1.68
CA PRO A 85 2.77 0.86 2.57
C PRO A 85 3.05 -0.64 2.38
N ASP A 86 2.09 -1.43 1.92
CA ASP A 86 2.32 -2.85 1.58
C ASP A 86 3.32 -3.03 0.44
N ASN A 87 3.32 -2.09 -0.52
CA ASN A 87 4.15 -2.11 -1.73
C ASN A 87 5.45 -1.30 -1.53
N VAL A 88 5.81 -1.01 -0.28
CA VAL A 88 7.11 -0.43 0.10
C VAL A 88 7.80 -1.41 1.03
N LEU A 89 8.86 -2.04 0.55
CA LEU A 89 9.64 -3.01 1.31
C LEU A 89 10.82 -2.34 2.02
N LEU A 90 11.20 -2.87 3.19
CA LEU A 90 12.27 -2.36 4.01
C LEU A 90 13.44 -3.35 4.02
N HIS A 91 14.63 -2.85 3.71
CA HIS A 91 15.88 -3.60 3.76
C HIS A 91 16.84 -2.93 4.74
N VAL A 92 17.39 -3.69 5.68
CA VAL A 92 18.39 -3.22 6.63
C VAL A 92 19.77 -3.68 6.18
N GLU A 93 20.65 -2.70 5.96
CA GLU A 93 22.04 -2.90 5.59
C GLU A 93 22.92 -1.98 6.46
N ASN A 94 23.94 -2.54 7.10
CA ASN A 94 24.89 -1.78 7.95
C ASN A 94 24.21 -0.91 9.01
N GLY A 95 23.11 -1.40 9.61
CA GLY A 95 22.34 -0.67 10.62
C GLY A 95 21.46 0.46 10.07
N LYS A 96 21.42 0.67 8.75
CA LYS A 96 20.54 1.63 8.09
C LYS A 96 19.38 0.92 7.43
N THR A 97 18.18 1.48 7.55
CA THR A 97 16.98 0.95 6.89
C THR A 97 16.72 1.71 5.60
N ILE A 98 16.62 0.99 4.48
CA ILE A 98 16.36 1.51 3.15
C ILE A 98 14.94 1.08 2.75
N ALA A 99 14.13 2.03 2.29
CA ALA A 99 12.81 1.74 1.75
C ALA A 99 12.88 1.58 0.23
N LYS A 100 12.26 0.54 -0.31
CA LYS A 100 12.29 0.17 -1.73
C LYS A 100 10.87 -0.03 -2.25
N LEU A 101 10.59 0.48 -3.44
CA LEU A 101 9.32 0.24 -4.11
C LEU A 101 9.23 -1.22 -4.57
N ALA A 102 8.06 -1.83 -4.42
CA ALA A 102 7.71 -3.16 -4.90
C ALA A 102 6.40 -3.11 -5.69
N ASP A 103 6.11 -4.16 -6.48
CA ASP A 103 4.84 -4.32 -7.20
C ASP A 103 4.42 -3.16 -8.13
N PHE A 104 5.39 -2.40 -8.64
CA PHE A 104 5.15 -1.31 -9.60
C PHE A 104 4.74 -1.84 -10.98
N GLY A 105 3.72 -1.24 -11.59
CA GLY A 105 3.41 -1.39 -13.03
C GLY A 105 2.97 -2.79 -13.53
N LEU A 106 3.06 -3.84 -12.72
CA LEU A 106 2.69 -5.20 -13.10
C LEU A 106 1.18 -5.44 -12.97
N SER A 107 0.51 -4.83 -11.99
CA SER A 107 -0.88 -5.18 -11.66
C SER A 107 -1.89 -4.86 -12.76
N ALA A 108 -1.71 -3.81 -13.56
CA ALA A 108 -2.67 -3.47 -14.63
C ALA A 108 -2.44 -4.25 -15.93
N LYS A 109 -1.18 -4.39 -16.36
CA LYS A 109 -0.84 -5.13 -17.59
C LYS A 109 -1.04 -6.62 -17.40
N LEU A 110 -0.50 -7.19 -16.31
CA LEU A 110 -0.67 -8.61 -16.02
C LEU A 110 -2.13 -8.97 -15.72
N LYS A 111 -2.90 -8.21 -14.93
CA LYS A 111 -4.33 -8.56 -14.73
C LYS A 111 -5.13 -8.55 -16.03
N SER A 112 -4.78 -7.70 -17.01
CA SER A 112 -5.44 -7.70 -18.32
C SER A 112 -5.02 -8.90 -19.18
N GLN A 113 -3.72 -9.25 -19.18
CA GLN A 113 -3.15 -10.38 -19.92
C GLN A 113 -3.60 -11.72 -19.32
N PHE A 114 -3.67 -11.81 -17.99
CA PHE A 114 -4.25 -12.95 -17.29
C PHE A 114 -5.76 -13.02 -17.50
N LYS A 115 -6.50 -11.90 -17.58
CA LYS A 115 -7.94 -11.93 -17.94
C LYS A 115 -8.18 -12.41 -19.37
N SER A 116 -7.31 -12.08 -20.33
CA SER A 116 -7.43 -12.61 -21.69
C SER A 116 -7.08 -14.10 -21.75
N LEU A 117 -6.05 -14.54 -21.02
CA LEU A 117 -5.69 -15.96 -20.91
C LEU A 117 -6.75 -16.79 -20.17
N SER A 118 -7.50 -16.18 -19.24
CA SER A 118 -8.58 -16.83 -18.49
C SER A 118 -9.94 -16.80 -19.19
N ARG A 119 -10.08 -16.09 -20.32
CA ARG A 119 -11.32 -16.05 -21.11
C ARG A 119 -11.40 -17.19 -22.13
N ASP A 120 -10.26 -17.82 -22.43
CA ASP A 120 -10.17 -18.91 -23.40
C ASP A 120 -10.45 -20.30 -22.81
N SER A 121 -10.75 -20.39 -21.51
CA SER A 121 -11.23 -21.62 -20.88
C SER A 121 -12.50 -21.33 -20.08
N SER A 122 -13.63 -21.75 -20.64
CA SER A 122 -14.92 -21.76 -19.95
C SER A 122 -14.86 -22.76 -18.78
N ILE A 123 -14.39 -22.33 -17.62
CA ILE A 123 -14.37 -23.15 -16.40
C ILE A 123 -15.30 -22.55 -15.35
N LYS A 124 -16.33 -23.33 -15.01
CA LYS A 124 -17.30 -23.07 -13.94
C LYS A 124 -16.56 -22.94 -12.61
N LYS A 125 -16.81 -21.84 -11.88
CA LYS A 125 -16.31 -21.64 -10.51
C LYS A 125 -17.06 -22.57 -9.55
N ASP A 126 -16.45 -23.69 -9.19
CA ASP A 126 -16.85 -24.46 -8.02
C ASP A 126 -15.66 -24.76 -7.10
N GLN A 127 -15.88 -24.39 -5.82
CA GLN A 127 -15.34 -24.98 -4.60
C GLN A 127 -13.81 -25.22 -4.49
N ALA A 128 -13.04 -24.18 -4.18
CA ALA A 128 -11.71 -24.34 -3.55
C ALA A 128 -11.31 -23.15 -2.67
N THR A 129 -12.08 -22.87 -1.61
CA THR A 129 -11.64 -22.00 -0.51
C THR A 129 -12.05 -22.61 0.84
N ARG A 130 -11.50 -23.79 1.16
CA ARG A 130 -11.68 -24.45 2.46
C ARG A 130 -10.43 -25.20 2.93
N SER A 131 -9.27 -24.56 2.94
CA SER A 131 -8.11 -25.08 3.68
C SER A 131 -7.21 -23.91 4.06
N LEU A 132 -7.37 -23.40 5.29
CA LEU A 132 -6.31 -22.84 6.16
C LEU A 132 -6.89 -22.30 7.50
N THR A 133 -8.20 -22.36 7.74
CA THR A 133 -8.81 -22.07 9.05
C THR A 133 -8.86 -23.31 9.94
N ARG A 134 -7.70 -23.76 10.44
CA ARG A 134 -7.67 -24.76 11.52
C ARG A 134 -6.41 -24.65 12.38
N TYR A 135 -6.24 -23.53 13.05
CA TYR A 135 -5.44 -23.50 14.27
C TYR A 135 -6.02 -22.50 15.27
N ARG A 136 -6.14 -22.97 16.52
CA ARG A 136 -6.62 -22.32 17.75
C ARG A 136 -8.13 -22.18 17.95
N SER A 137 -8.66 -23.13 18.72
CA SER A 137 -9.87 -23.00 19.51
C SER A 137 -9.53 -22.98 21.01
N LYS A 138 -10.33 -22.22 21.77
CA LYS A 138 -10.55 -22.21 23.24
C LYS A 138 -9.47 -21.46 24.05
N LYS A 139 -9.76 -20.58 25.01
CA LYS A 139 -10.93 -20.37 25.89
C LYS A 139 -10.82 -18.98 26.58
N GLN A 140 -11.95 -18.45 27.09
CA GLN A 140 -12.12 -17.38 28.12
C GLN A 140 -11.78 -15.94 27.69
N THR A 141 -12.47 -14.87 28.11
CA THR A 141 -13.57 -14.64 29.08
C THR A 141 -14.27 -13.32 28.70
N PHE A 142 -15.51 -13.17 29.15
CA PHE A 142 -16.33 -11.96 29.03
C PHE A 142 -15.69 -10.79 29.79
N VAL A 143 -15.76 -9.57 29.22
CA VAL A 143 -15.22 -8.27 29.71
C VAL A 143 -13.76 -7.96 29.29
N GLU A 144 -13.62 -7.40 28.08
CA GLU A 144 -12.65 -6.36 27.63
C GLU A 144 -12.80 -6.20 26.10
N ARG A 145 -13.81 -5.43 25.67
CA ARG A 145 -13.92 -4.95 24.29
C ARG A 145 -13.13 -3.66 24.19
N THR A 146 -11.84 -3.73 23.90
CA THR A 146 -10.98 -2.55 23.72
C THR A 146 -10.04 -2.79 22.55
N GLU A 147 -10.09 -1.88 21.56
CA GLU A 147 -9.06 -1.58 20.55
C GLU A 147 -8.59 -2.73 19.63
N SER A 148 -8.13 -3.84 20.18
CA SER A 148 -7.65 -5.05 19.49
C SER A 148 -8.60 -5.61 18.43
N ASP A 149 -9.92 -5.56 18.65
CA ASP A 149 -10.91 -6.07 17.70
C ASP A 149 -11.15 -5.12 16.52
N LEU A 150 -11.07 -3.80 16.75
CA LEU A 150 -11.11 -2.80 15.67
C LEU A 150 -9.88 -2.96 14.77
N LEU A 151 -8.71 -3.20 15.37
CA LEU A 151 -7.46 -3.42 14.65
C LEU A 151 -7.53 -4.70 13.81
N LYS A 152 -7.96 -5.84 14.38
CA LYS A 152 -8.11 -7.10 13.63
C LYS A 152 -9.10 -6.99 12.48
N ASN A 153 -10.20 -6.25 12.65
CA ASN A 153 -11.18 -6.05 11.58
C ASN A 153 -10.67 -5.10 10.50
N ALA A 154 -9.95 -4.03 10.87
CA ALA A 154 -9.23 -3.16 9.95
C ALA A 154 -8.23 -3.95 9.07
N PHE A 155 -7.44 -4.84 9.67
CA PHE A 155 -6.48 -5.68 8.94
C PHE A 155 -7.14 -6.74 8.05
N LYS A 156 -8.35 -7.20 8.38
CA LYS A 156 -9.09 -8.17 7.56
C LYS A 156 -9.72 -7.54 6.30
N LEU A 157 -9.83 -6.21 6.26
CA LEU A 157 -10.40 -5.45 5.14
C LEU A 157 -9.37 -5.14 4.04
N THR A 158 -8.09 -5.41 4.24
CA THR A 158 -7.00 -4.88 3.38
C THR A 158 -6.86 -5.56 2.01
N GLY A 159 -7.48 -6.72 1.77
CA GLY A 159 -7.29 -7.50 0.54
C GLY A 159 -7.67 -6.79 -0.77
N GLU A 160 -8.70 -5.93 -0.73
CA GLU A 160 -9.10 -5.06 -1.87
C GLU A 160 -9.39 -3.61 -1.44
N THR A 161 -9.66 -3.39 -0.16
CA THR A 161 -10.07 -2.07 0.39
C THR A 161 -8.87 -1.20 0.78
N GLY A 162 -7.68 -1.78 0.99
CA GLY A 162 -6.47 -1.04 1.38
C GLY A 162 -5.98 -0.05 0.33
N SER A 163 -5.99 -0.42 -0.96
CA SER A 163 -5.56 0.47 -2.05
C SER A 163 -6.47 1.72 -2.21
N LYS A 164 -7.73 1.67 -1.75
CA LYS A 164 -8.65 2.82 -1.85
C LYS A 164 -8.24 3.99 -0.94
N MET A 165 -7.49 3.73 0.13
CA MET A 165 -7.03 4.76 1.07
C MET A 165 -5.98 5.68 0.47
N TYR A 166 -5.20 5.17 -0.47
CA TYR A 166 -4.07 5.87 -1.11
C TYR A 166 -4.41 6.39 -2.51
N MET A 167 -5.63 6.13 -2.98
CA MET A 167 -6.07 6.47 -4.34
C MET A 167 -6.27 7.98 -4.50
N ALA A 168 -5.69 8.54 -5.56
CA ALA A 168 -5.88 9.94 -5.92
C ALA A 168 -7.34 10.24 -6.32
N PRO A 169 -7.83 11.48 -6.09
CA PRO A 169 -9.21 11.89 -6.40
C PRO A 169 -9.66 11.53 -7.83
N GLU A 170 -8.83 11.84 -8.82
CA GLU A 170 -9.09 11.60 -10.25
C GLU A 170 -9.14 10.10 -10.58
N VAL A 171 -8.35 9.26 -9.90
CA VAL A 171 -8.40 7.80 -10.07
C VAL A 171 -9.70 7.25 -9.52
N SER A 172 -10.15 7.76 -8.36
CA SER A 172 -11.43 7.37 -7.76
C SER A 172 -12.62 7.78 -8.64
N ARG A 173 -12.53 8.95 -9.30
CA ARG A 173 -13.53 9.44 -10.26
C ARG A 173 -13.44 8.79 -11.64
N ARG A 174 -12.45 7.92 -11.88
CA ARG A 174 -12.19 7.25 -13.17
C ARG A 174 -11.89 8.25 -14.30
N GLU A 175 -11.23 9.34 -13.96
CA GLU A 175 -10.79 10.38 -14.90
C GLU A 175 -9.44 10.00 -15.53
N SER A 176 -9.02 10.78 -16.53
CA SER A 176 -7.64 10.71 -17.03
C SER A 176 -6.66 11.09 -15.94
N TYR A 177 -5.56 10.35 -15.83
CA TYR A 177 -4.56 10.55 -14.80
C TYR A 177 -3.14 10.47 -15.38
N ASN A 178 -2.18 10.98 -14.62
CA ASN A 178 -0.76 10.99 -14.95
C ASN A 178 0.07 10.47 -13.75
N GLU A 179 1.38 10.67 -13.77
CA GLU A 179 2.32 10.23 -12.75
C GLU A 179 2.08 10.86 -11.37
N LYS A 180 1.36 11.99 -11.31
CA LYS A 180 1.05 12.71 -10.05
C LYS A 180 0.10 11.95 -9.13
N ILE A 181 -0.50 10.84 -9.58
CA ILE A 181 -1.25 9.95 -8.69
C ILE A 181 -0.32 9.30 -7.66
N ASP A 182 0.92 9.00 -8.02
CA ASP A 182 1.88 8.38 -7.12
C ASP A 182 2.35 9.40 -6.06
N ILE A 183 2.44 10.68 -6.44
CA ILE A 183 2.78 11.78 -5.53
C ILE A 183 1.65 11.99 -4.51
N TYR A 184 0.39 11.87 -4.93
CA TYR A 184 -0.75 11.88 -4.02
C TYR A 184 -0.64 10.74 -2.99
N SER A 185 -0.42 9.51 -3.46
CA SER A 185 -0.27 8.34 -2.58
C SER A 185 0.90 8.50 -1.61
N LEU A 186 2.03 9.06 -2.07
CA LEU A 186 3.17 9.37 -1.20
C LEU A 186 2.82 10.42 -0.14
N GLY A 187 2.00 11.43 -0.44
CA GLY A 187 1.50 12.39 0.55
C GLY A 187 0.68 11.73 1.66
N VAL A 188 -0.15 10.73 1.31
CA VAL A 188 -0.90 9.92 2.29
C VAL A 188 0.05 9.07 3.14
N ILE A 189 1.05 8.42 2.52
CA ILE A 189 2.06 7.63 3.24
C ILE A 189 2.89 8.53 4.19
N LEU A 190 3.26 9.73 3.75
CA LEU A 190 3.98 10.70 4.59
C LEU A 190 3.18 11.07 5.83
N TYR A 191 1.87 11.30 5.68
CA TYR A 191 0.97 11.52 6.82
C TYR A 191 0.98 10.31 7.78
N GLU A 192 0.84 9.08 7.28
CA GLU A 192 0.88 7.88 8.12
C GLU A 192 2.20 7.68 8.84
N LEU A 193 3.31 7.96 8.16
CA LEU A 193 4.65 7.88 8.71
C LEU A 193 4.84 8.87 9.87
N PHE A 194 4.28 10.08 9.75
CA PHE A 194 4.35 11.09 10.81
C PHE A 194 3.37 10.81 11.96
N MET A 195 2.19 10.25 11.68
CA MET A 195 1.26 9.78 12.72
C MET A 195 1.81 8.53 13.45
N GLY A 196 2.59 7.72 12.74
CA GLY A 196 3.12 6.46 13.23
C GLY A 196 2.08 5.33 13.31
N TYR A 197 1.00 5.39 12.53
CA TYR A 197 0.01 4.31 12.37
C TYR A 197 -0.78 4.51 11.06
N PRO A 198 -1.45 3.47 10.53
CA PRO A 198 -2.24 3.55 9.32
C PRO A 198 -3.40 4.55 9.43
N ILE A 199 -3.63 5.33 8.38
CA ILE A 199 -4.64 6.37 8.24
C ILE A 199 -6.05 5.82 8.45
N LEU A 200 -6.25 4.51 8.26
CA LEU A 200 -7.48 3.82 8.58
C LEU A 200 -7.91 4.07 10.03
N CYS A 201 -6.99 4.14 10.98
CA CYS A 201 -7.30 4.44 12.38
C CYS A 201 -7.68 5.91 12.62
N THR A 202 -7.31 6.82 11.71
CA THR A 202 -7.77 8.21 11.75
C THR A 202 -9.20 8.36 11.24
N ILE A 203 -9.60 7.52 10.27
CA ILE A 203 -10.86 7.69 9.54
C ILE A 203 -11.98 6.76 10.02
N SER A 204 -11.65 5.59 10.58
CA SER A 204 -12.59 4.56 10.98
C SER A 204 -12.60 4.42 12.50
N HIS A 205 -13.71 4.84 13.10
CA HIS A 205 -13.93 4.69 14.55
C HIS A 205 -14.77 3.45 14.87
N SER A 206 -15.53 2.94 13.88
CA SER A 206 -16.46 1.82 14.05
C SER A 206 -15.99 0.51 13.39
N GLY A 207 -14.89 0.55 12.62
CA GLY A 207 -14.32 -0.62 11.94
C GLY A 207 -15.18 -1.14 10.78
N GLN A 208 -16.11 -0.34 10.26
CA GLN A 208 -17.06 -0.77 9.25
C GLN A 208 -16.48 -0.63 7.83
N PRO A 209 -16.62 -1.64 6.95
CA PRO A 209 -16.11 -1.59 5.56
C PRO A 209 -16.60 -0.37 4.77
N GLN A 210 -17.82 0.08 5.06
CA GLN A 210 -18.45 1.21 4.38
C GLN A 210 -17.71 2.54 4.63
N GLU A 211 -17.03 2.69 5.78
CA GLU A 211 -16.26 3.90 6.10
C GLU A 211 -15.06 4.06 5.14
N VAL A 212 -14.41 2.94 4.81
CA VAL A 212 -13.28 2.90 3.87
C VAL A 212 -13.74 3.22 2.44
N GLU A 213 -14.86 2.64 2.01
CA GLU A 213 -15.41 2.95 0.68
C GLU A 213 -15.90 4.39 0.56
N ASN A 214 -16.49 4.92 1.64
CA ASN A 214 -16.91 6.32 1.68
C ASN A 214 -15.73 7.28 1.76
N TYR A 215 -14.58 6.86 2.29
CA TYR A 215 -13.38 7.71 2.36
C TYR A 215 -12.90 8.17 0.99
N ALA A 216 -12.72 7.25 0.03
CA ALA A 216 -12.29 7.61 -1.32
C ALA A 216 -13.28 8.57 -2.00
N LYS A 217 -14.59 8.37 -1.81
CA LYS A 217 -15.64 9.27 -2.32
C LYS A 217 -15.60 10.66 -1.68
N ARG A 218 -15.35 10.73 -0.38
CA ARG A 218 -15.17 12.00 0.35
C ARG A 218 -13.95 12.74 -0.16
N VAL A 219 -12.82 12.04 -0.31
CA VAL A 219 -11.57 12.58 -0.88
C VAL A 219 -11.80 13.12 -2.29
N ALA A 220 -12.51 12.37 -3.13
CA ALA A 220 -12.90 12.81 -4.46
C ALA A 220 -13.74 14.11 -4.44
N SER A 221 -14.44 14.37 -3.34
CA SER A 221 -15.24 15.58 -3.10
C SER A 221 -14.48 16.68 -2.33
N GLY A 222 -13.16 16.55 -2.16
CA GLY A 222 -12.29 17.56 -1.52
C GLY A 222 -12.03 17.36 -0.03
N TYR A 223 -12.55 16.30 0.59
CA TYR A 223 -12.22 15.99 1.99
C TYR A 223 -10.74 15.62 2.15
N ARG A 224 -10.11 16.06 3.24
CA ARG A 224 -8.80 15.60 3.72
C ARG A 224 -8.88 15.37 5.22
N VAL A 225 -8.06 14.45 5.73
CA VAL A 225 -7.89 14.29 7.18
C VAL A 225 -7.25 15.55 7.76
N LYS A 226 -7.60 15.86 9.01
CA LYS A 226 -7.06 17.04 9.69
C LYS A 226 -5.61 16.77 10.10
N ILE A 227 -4.69 17.60 9.64
CA ILE A 227 -3.31 17.60 10.14
C ILE A 227 -3.31 18.12 11.60
N PRO A 228 -2.69 17.40 12.55
CA PRO A 228 -2.64 17.84 13.95
C PRO A 228 -1.95 19.21 14.08
N ALA A 229 -2.56 20.15 14.81
CA ALA A 229 -2.04 21.51 14.98
C ALA A 229 -0.68 21.60 15.71
N ARG A 230 -0.27 20.50 16.37
CA ARG A 230 1.01 20.35 17.06
C ARG A 230 2.15 19.90 16.14
N TRP A 231 1.84 19.49 14.91
CA TRP A 231 2.87 19.19 13.92
C TRP A 231 3.51 20.50 13.45
N PRO A 232 4.82 20.48 13.12
CA PRO A 232 5.46 21.61 12.46
C PRO A 232 4.66 22.01 11.20
N PRO A 233 4.33 23.29 11.02
CA PRO A 233 3.56 23.77 9.87
C PRO A 233 4.17 23.34 8.53
N GLU A 234 5.50 23.31 8.43
CA GLU A 234 6.24 22.94 7.24
C GLU A 234 5.92 21.50 6.80
N VAL A 235 5.73 20.58 7.74
CA VAL A 235 5.32 19.20 7.46
C VAL A 235 3.91 19.18 6.90
N GLY A 236 3.01 19.96 7.51
CA GLY A 236 1.62 20.10 7.05
C GLY A 236 1.51 20.70 5.65
N ASP A 237 2.34 21.69 5.34
CA ASP A 237 2.40 22.34 4.03
C ASP A 237 2.87 21.37 2.94
N VAL A 238 3.93 20.59 3.22
CA VAL A 238 4.44 19.57 2.28
C VAL A 238 3.40 18.48 2.04
N ILE A 239 2.78 17.93 3.08
CA ILE A 239 1.70 16.94 2.94
C ILE A 239 0.55 17.51 2.12
N SER A 240 0.13 18.75 2.45
CA SER A 240 -0.95 19.46 1.76
C SER A 240 -0.69 19.65 0.27
N LYS A 241 0.54 19.95 -0.10
CA LYS A 241 0.95 20.10 -1.49
C LYS A 241 1.00 18.75 -2.23
N MET A 242 1.47 17.68 -1.57
CA MET A 242 1.57 16.36 -2.21
C MET A 242 0.22 15.70 -2.46
N TRP A 243 -0.76 15.86 -1.55
CA TRP A 243 -2.11 15.30 -1.69
C TRP A 243 -3.15 16.31 -2.20
N ALA A 244 -2.72 17.35 -2.92
CA ALA A 244 -3.58 18.40 -3.47
C ALA A 244 -4.69 17.80 -4.35
N GLN A 245 -5.84 18.47 -4.41
CA GLN A 245 -7.01 17.98 -5.13
C GLN A 245 -6.71 17.87 -6.63
N SER A 246 -6.08 18.90 -7.18
CA SER A 246 -5.73 18.96 -8.60
C SER A 246 -4.32 18.41 -8.84
N PRO A 247 -4.10 17.53 -9.84
CA PRO A 247 -2.78 16.93 -10.12
C PRO A 247 -1.67 17.95 -10.45
N GLU A 248 -2.02 19.08 -11.06
CA GLU A 248 -1.11 20.16 -11.46
C GLU A 248 -0.53 20.93 -10.28
N GLU A 249 -1.23 20.97 -9.14
CA GLU A 249 -0.74 21.61 -7.91
C GLU A 249 0.28 20.74 -7.18
N ARG A 250 0.29 19.43 -7.49
CA ARG A 250 1.21 18.47 -6.89
C ARG A 250 2.60 18.63 -7.51
N PRO A 251 3.68 18.51 -6.70
CA PRO A 251 5.03 18.54 -7.23
C PRO A 251 5.29 17.32 -8.15
N SER A 252 6.25 17.43 -9.04
CA SER A 252 6.92 16.26 -9.64
C SER A 252 7.67 15.45 -8.58
N ALA A 253 8.08 14.21 -8.89
CA ALA A 253 8.89 13.42 -7.97
C ALA A 253 10.20 14.13 -7.58
N SER A 254 10.88 14.78 -8.53
CA SER A 254 12.09 15.57 -8.28
C SER A 254 11.85 16.75 -7.34
N GLU A 255 10.72 17.45 -7.48
CA GLU A 255 10.34 18.53 -6.58
C GLU A 255 9.92 18.01 -5.21
N ALA A 256 9.24 16.87 -5.14
CA ALA A 256 8.89 16.21 -3.89
C ALA A 256 10.15 15.84 -3.08
N ILE A 257 11.19 15.32 -3.73
CA ILE A 257 12.49 15.06 -3.08
C ILE A 257 13.04 16.35 -2.46
N LYS A 258 13.05 17.48 -3.19
CA LYS A 258 13.53 18.77 -2.67
C LYS A 258 12.74 19.23 -1.45
N LEU A 259 11.41 19.14 -1.51
CA LEU A 259 10.52 19.51 -0.41
C LEU A 259 10.77 18.64 0.82
N LEU A 260 10.86 17.32 0.64
CA LEU A 260 11.13 16.36 1.72
C LEU A 260 12.52 16.56 2.33
N THR A 261 13.56 16.74 1.51
CA THR A 261 14.91 17.04 2.01
C THR A 261 14.94 18.37 2.77
N GLY A 262 14.15 19.37 2.37
CA GLY A 262 13.97 20.62 3.10
C GLY A 262 13.40 20.46 4.52
N LEU A 263 12.71 19.35 4.81
CA LEU A 263 12.18 19.05 6.15
C LEU A 263 13.21 18.42 7.10
N GLN A 264 14.42 18.07 6.65
CA GLN A 264 15.45 17.46 7.51
C GLN A 264 15.72 18.25 8.81
N PRO A 265 16.02 19.57 8.78
CA PRO A 265 16.25 20.32 10.02
C PRO A 265 15.02 20.33 10.93
N VAL A 266 13.81 20.40 10.35
CA VAL A 266 12.54 20.38 11.09
C VAL A 266 12.35 19.04 11.81
N ALA A 267 12.61 17.92 11.12
CA ALA A 267 12.51 16.58 11.68
C ALA A 267 13.54 16.34 12.80
N GLU A 268 14.77 16.81 12.63
CA GLU A 268 15.82 16.71 13.66
C GLU A 268 15.48 17.53 14.91
N GLU A 269 15.01 18.77 14.74
CA GLU A 269 14.60 19.61 15.85
C GLU A 269 13.40 19.02 16.58
N TRP A 270 12.41 18.54 15.83
CA TRP A 270 11.23 17.88 16.40
C TRP A 270 11.62 16.63 17.19
N HIS A 271 12.52 15.80 16.65
CA HIS A 271 13.02 14.62 17.35
C HIS A 271 13.70 14.96 18.68
N LYS A 272 14.51 16.03 18.71
CA LYS A 272 15.17 16.52 19.94
C LYS A 272 14.16 17.01 20.98
N LYS A 273 13.16 17.80 20.56
CA LYS A 273 12.09 18.33 21.43
C LYS A 273 11.19 17.24 21.99
N ALA A 274 11.06 16.11 21.30
CA ALA A 274 10.19 15.02 21.71
C ALA A 274 10.68 14.23 22.95
N THR A 275 11.86 14.53 23.53
CA THR A 275 12.42 13.90 24.76
C THR A 275 12.12 12.41 24.91
N GLY A 276 12.28 11.63 23.85
CA GLY A 276 12.05 10.18 23.88
C GLY A 276 10.58 9.71 23.86
N CYS A 277 9.60 10.57 23.59
CA CYS A 277 8.22 10.16 23.35
C CYS A 277 7.59 10.93 22.18
N TRP A 278 7.62 10.31 21.00
CA TRP A 278 6.95 10.81 19.79
C TRP A 278 5.45 11.09 20.05
N ASN A 279 4.80 10.31 20.91
CA ASN A 279 3.36 10.43 21.19
C ASN A 279 2.95 11.67 22.01
N CYS A 280 3.86 12.33 22.74
CA CYS A 280 3.53 13.61 23.38
C CYS A 280 3.19 14.72 22.35
N PHE A 281 3.61 14.52 21.10
CA PHE A 281 3.41 15.43 19.97
C PHE A 281 2.58 14.78 18.82
N CYS A 282 2.25 13.49 18.98
CA CYS A 282 1.38 12.56 18.23
C CYS A 282 -0.10 12.88 18.17
#